data_AF-A0A6N7WPN0-F1
#
_entry.id   AF-A0A6N7WPN0-F1
#
_cell.length_a   1.000
_cell.length_b   1.000
_cell.length_c   1.000
_cell.angle_alpha   90.00
_cell.angle_beta   90.00
_cell.angle_gamma   90.00
#
_symmetry.space_group_name_H-M   'P 1'
#
loop_
_entity.id
_entity.type
_entity.pdbx_description
1 polymer ?
#
loop_
_entity_poly.entity_id
_entity_poly.type
_entity_poly.pdbx_seq_one_letter_code
_entity_poly.pdbx_strand_id
1 'polypeptide(L)'
;MLMTADIKMQIEAIKNPGRMFLIDYGKTVLLTDGYKGPYIEKAKALINLEQIRHTESVKDDFNPQSMEVDKLTRTRHLIVTSSGKVACRFDTNDGEQIWARNDWVKEYKNAFSYATEKTRKAIIPIGINGECLGIILCLHVDDIES
;
A
#
# COMPACT_ATOMS: atom_id res chain seq x y z
N MET A 1 16.48 -2.06 -15.26
CA MET A 1 15.28 -2.73 -14.71
C MET A 1 14.73 -1.84 -13.60
N LEU A 2 13.52 -1.29 -13.75
CA LEU A 2 12.91 -0.50 -12.66
C LEU A 2 12.41 -1.47 -11.58
N MET A 3 12.86 -1.29 -10.34
CA MET A 3 12.40 -2.12 -9.22
C MET A 3 10.95 -1.78 -8.87
N THR A 4 10.10 -2.82 -8.87
CA THR A 4 8.70 -2.78 -8.43
C THR A 4 8.61 -2.71 -6.90
N ALA A 5 7.42 -2.36 -6.38
CA ALA A 5 7.20 -2.19 -4.94
C ALA A 5 7.55 -3.45 -4.12
N ASP A 6 7.19 -4.64 -4.61
CA ASP A 6 7.51 -5.95 -4.03
C ASP A 6 9.02 -6.20 -3.93
N ILE A 7 9.78 -5.93 -4.99
CA ILE A 7 11.24 -6.10 -4.96
C ILE A 7 11.87 -5.11 -3.97
N LYS A 8 11.46 -3.84 -4.01
CA LYS A 8 11.97 -2.82 -3.09
C LYS A 8 11.72 -3.19 -1.64
N MET A 9 10.53 -3.68 -1.32
CA MET A 9 10.16 -4.00 0.06
C MET A 9 10.89 -5.25 0.57
N GLN A 10 11.11 -6.25 -0.29
CA GLN A 10 11.92 -7.41 0.08
C GLN A 10 13.38 -7.03 0.33
N ILE A 11 13.96 -6.11 -0.44
CA ILE A 11 15.30 -5.56 -0.18
C ILE A 11 15.31 -4.82 1.17
N GLU A 12 14.28 -4.03 1.47
CA GLU A 12 14.17 -3.31 2.74
C GLU A 12 14.07 -4.26 3.93
N ALA A 13 13.35 -5.38 3.77
CA ALA A 13 13.24 -6.41 4.78
C ALA A 13 14.55 -7.12 5.10
N ILE A 14 15.46 -7.25 4.12
CA ILE A 14 16.82 -7.75 4.37
C ILE A 14 17.63 -6.71 5.15
N LYS A 15 17.53 -5.44 4.77
CA LYS A 15 18.33 -4.35 5.36
C LYS A 15 17.90 -4.01 6.78
N ASN A 16 16.60 -3.98 7.02
CA ASN A 16 15.98 -3.48 8.24
C ASN A 16 14.86 -4.42 8.75
N PRO A 17 15.15 -5.69 9.04
CA PRO A 17 14.13 -6.69 9.38
C PRO A 17 13.28 -6.33 10.60
N GLY A 18 13.83 -5.56 11.55
CA GLY A 18 13.12 -5.10 12.75
C GLY A 18 12.08 -3.99 12.50
N ARG A 19 12.00 -3.44 11.29
CA ARG A 19 11.00 -2.43 10.90
C ARG A 19 9.89 -2.99 10.02
N MET A 20 9.97 -4.27 9.71
CA MET A 20 9.06 -4.93 8.80
C MET A 20 8.04 -5.77 9.55
N PHE A 21 6.82 -5.70 9.04
CA PHE A 21 5.68 -6.49 9.45
C PHE A 21 5.27 -7.38 8.30
N LEU A 22 4.81 -8.58 8.63
CA LEU A 22 4.30 -9.54 7.67
C LEU A 22 2.90 -9.96 8.11
N ILE A 23 1.92 -9.72 7.25
CA ILE A 23 0.56 -10.21 7.47
C ILE A 23 0.30 -11.36 6.50
N ASP A 24 -0.05 -12.52 7.03
CA ASP A 24 -0.21 -13.75 6.25
C ASP A 24 -1.67 -14.02 5.90
N TYR A 25 -1.98 -14.08 4.61
CA TYR A 25 -3.30 -14.42 4.06
C TYR A 25 -3.28 -15.77 3.32
N GLY A 26 -2.46 -16.71 3.77
CA GLY A 26 -2.36 -18.06 3.22
C GLY A 26 -1.37 -18.15 2.06
N LYS A 27 -1.83 -17.98 0.81
CA LYS A 27 -0.94 -18.04 -0.38
C LYS A 27 -0.20 -16.73 -0.65
N THR A 28 -0.74 -15.63 -0.12
CA THR A 28 -0.25 -14.27 -0.30
C THR A 28 0.05 -13.66 1.06
N VAL A 29 1.10 -12.85 1.13
CA VAL A 29 1.43 -12.06 2.32
C VAL A 29 1.41 -10.58 1.96
N LEU A 30 1.11 -9.73 2.94
CA LEU A 30 1.42 -8.31 2.90
C LEU A 30 2.72 -8.08 3.65
N LEU A 31 3.76 -7.63 2.94
CA LEU A 31 5.02 -7.23 3.56
C LEU A 31 5.01 -5.70 3.70
N THR A 32 4.99 -5.17 4.92
CA THR A 32 4.74 -3.73 5.16
C THR A 32 5.70 -3.11 6.16
N ASP A 33 5.96 -1.82 6.00
CA ASP A 33 6.70 -0.97 6.95
C ASP A 33 5.79 -0.26 7.98
N GLY A 34 4.51 -0.64 8.02
CA GLY A 34 3.48 -0.01 8.85
C GLY A 34 2.72 1.12 8.16
N TYR A 35 3.19 1.60 7.00
CA TYR A 35 2.50 2.63 6.22
C TYR A 35 2.16 2.21 4.79
N LYS A 36 2.98 1.36 4.19
CA LYS A 36 2.74 0.77 2.87
C LYS A 36 3.26 -0.64 2.82
N GLY A 37 2.71 -1.43 1.92
CA GLY A 37 3.21 -2.79 1.71
C GLY A 37 2.68 -3.41 0.43
N PRO A 38 3.53 -4.02 -0.40
CA PRO A 38 3.08 -4.83 -1.52
C PRO A 38 2.50 -6.17 -1.03
N TYR A 39 1.54 -6.69 -1.79
CA TYR A 39 1.17 -8.09 -1.69
C TYR A 39 2.17 -8.95 -2.45
N ILE A 40 2.59 -10.06 -1.85
CA ILE A 40 3.57 -10.98 -2.40
C ILE A 40 3.01 -12.39 -2.32
N GLU A 41 2.90 -13.07 -3.45
CA GLU A 41 2.66 -14.52 -3.46
C GLU A 41 3.87 -15.22 -2.84
N LYS A 42 3.66 -16.10 -1.86
CA LYS A 42 4.75 -16.78 -1.16
C LYS A 42 5.68 -17.53 -2.10
N ALA A 43 5.15 -18.11 -3.18
CA ALA A 43 5.92 -18.81 -4.20
C ALA A 43 6.86 -17.90 -5.01
N LYS A 44 6.63 -16.58 -4.99
CA LYS A 44 7.43 -15.56 -5.67
C LYS A 44 8.34 -14.77 -4.71
N ALA A 45 8.32 -15.10 -3.41
CA ALA A 45 9.18 -14.44 -2.44
C ALA A 45 10.66 -14.79 -2.68
N LEU A 46 11.50 -13.76 -2.67
CA LEU A 46 12.96 -13.84 -2.83
C LEU A 46 13.69 -13.98 -1.50
N ILE A 47 12.98 -13.80 -0.39
CA ILE A 47 13.51 -13.83 0.97
C ILE A 47 12.81 -14.89 1.81
N ASN A 48 13.48 -15.35 2.88
CA ASN A 48 12.82 -16.19 3.86
C ASN A 48 11.87 -15.33 4.73
N LEU A 49 10.57 -15.45 4.47
CA LEU A 49 9.52 -14.72 5.16
C LEU A 49 9.42 -15.07 6.66
N GLU A 50 9.91 -16.23 7.10
CA GLU A 50 9.90 -16.66 8.50
C GLU A 50 10.82 -15.81 9.39
N GLN A 51 11.76 -15.08 8.80
CA GLN A 51 12.69 -14.21 9.53
C GLN A 51 12.10 -12.85 9.90
N ILE A 52 10.90 -12.52 9.42
CA ILE A 52 10.22 -11.25 9.69
C ILE A 52 9.51 -11.34 11.05
N ARG A 53 9.93 -10.49 12.00
CA ARG A 53 9.65 -10.63 13.44
C ARG A 53 8.20 -10.37 13.85
N HIS A 54 7.44 -9.60 13.07
CA HIS A 54 6.12 -9.13 13.46
C HIS A 54 5.04 -9.71 12.54
N THR A 55 4.57 -10.90 12.89
CA THR A 55 3.34 -11.49 12.35
C THR A 55 2.16 -11.03 13.19
N GLU A 56 1.46 -9.97 12.76
CA GLU A 56 0.18 -9.63 13.38
C GLU A 56 -0.85 -10.70 13.01
N SER A 57 -1.63 -11.15 13.99
CA SER A 57 -2.78 -12.01 13.74
C SER A 57 -3.78 -11.25 12.86
N VAL A 58 -4.21 -11.93 11.80
CA VAL A 58 -5.07 -11.46 10.70
C VAL A 58 -6.09 -10.40 11.16
N LYS A 59 -5.82 -9.14 10.80
CA LYS A 59 -6.90 -8.17 10.59
C LYS A 59 -7.38 -8.40 9.17
N ASP A 60 -8.56 -9.00 9.04
CA ASP A 60 -9.13 -9.38 7.75
C ASP A 60 -9.45 -8.15 6.88
N ASP A 61 -9.45 -6.95 7.48
CA ASP A 61 -9.66 -5.63 6.86
C ASP A 61 -8.83 -5.40 5.58
N PHE A 62 -7.68 -6.06 5.46
CA PHE A 62 -6.73 -5.90 4.35
C PHE A 62 -6.42 -7.20 3.61
N ASN A 63 -7.27 -8.21 3.73
CA ASN A 63 -7.12 -9.45 3.01
C ASN A 63 -7.52 -9.26 1.52
N PRO A 64 -6.60 -9.42 0.56
CA PRO A 64 -6.87 -9.10 -0.84
C PRO A 64 -7.89 -10.03 -1.51
N GLN A 65 -8.27 -11.13 -0.86
CA GLN A 65 -9.24 -12.10 -1.38
C GLN A 65 -10.69 -11.79 -0.95
N SER A 66 -10.88 -11.10 0.16
CA SER A 66 -12.19 -10.81 0.75
C SER A 66 -12.49 -9.32 0.88
N MET A 67 -11.48 -8.44 0.78
CA MET A 67 -11.63 -7.00 0.90
C MET A 67 -12.51 -6.44 -0.23
N GLU A 68 -13.61 -5.79 0.16
CA GLU A 68 -14.43 -4.98 -0.73
C GLU A 68 -13.70 -3.66 -1.02
N VAL A 69 -13.66 -3.27 -2.30
CA VAL A 69 -12.96 -2.06 -2.73
C VAL A 69 -13.84 -1.16 -3.60
N ASP A 70 -13.72 0.14 -3.36
CA ASP A 70 -14.36 1.20 -4.14
C ASP A 70 -13.34 1.91 -5.02
N LYS A 71 -13.69 2.15 -6.28
CA LYS A 71 -12.79 2.77 -7.24
C LYS A 71 -12.45 4.21 -6.84
N LEU A 72 -11.17 4.57 -7.00
CA LEU A 72 -10.66 5.93 -6.83
C LEU A 72 -10.22 6.54 -8.16
N THR A 73 -10.34 7.86 -8.26
CA THR A 73 -9.76 8.65 -9.33
C THR A 73 -8.56 9.45 -8.81
N ARG A 74 -7.36 9.09 -9.24
CA ARG A 74 -6.17 9.88 -8.93
C ARG A 74 -6.23 11.22 -9.67
N THR A 75 -6.08 12.32 -8.94
CA THR A 75 -6.09 13.66 -9.53
C THR A 75 -4.68 14.20 -9.75
N ARG A 76 -4.58 15.39 -10.35
CA ARG A 76 -3.31 16.13 -10.51
C ARG A 76 -2.97 17.03 -9.31
N HIS A 77 -3.81 17.06 -8.28
CA HIS A 77 -3.58 17.89 -7.10
C HIS A 77 -2.47 17.29 -6.25
N LEU A 78 -1.49 18.13 -5.92
CA LEU A 78 -0.38 17.82 -5.04
C LEU A 78 -0.33 18.88 -3.94
N ILE A 79 0.01 18.44 -2.73
CA ILE A 79 0.26 19.32 -1.58
C ILE A 79 1.59 18.91 -0.94
N VAL A 80 2.18 19.83 -0.19
CA VAL A 80 3.31 19.55 0.68
C VAL A 80 2.78 19.47 2.11
N THR A 81 2.98 18.34 2.78
CA THR A 81 2.58 18.13 4.17
C THR A 81 3.46 18.94 5.12
N SER A 82 3.02 19.09 6.38
CA SER A 82 3.81 19.72 7.44
C SER A 82 5.19 19.07 7.64
N SER A 83 5.29 17.76 7.40
CA SER A 83 6.54 16.99 7.41
C SER A 83 7.42 17.16 6.16
N GLY A 84 7.06 18.05 5.23
CA GLY A 84 7.78 18.32 3.99
C GLY A 84 7.67 17.23 2.93
N LYS A 85 6.70 16.31 3.05
CA LYS A 85 6.46 15.25 2.07
C LYS A 85 5.39 15.68 1.08
N VAL A 86 5.48 15.19 -0.15
CA VAL A 86 4.46 15.50 -1.16
C VAL A 86 3.35 14.47 -1.07
N ALA A 87 2.11 14.91 -0.88
CA ALA A 87 0.92 14.08 -0.99
C ALA A 87 0.21 14.32 -2.32
N CYS A 88 -0.53 13.31 -2.79
CA CYS A 88 -1.39 13.39 -3.96
C CYS A 88 -2.83 13.01 -3.60
N ARG A 89 -3.78 13.68 -4.24
CA ARG A 89 -5.21 13.50 -3.98
C ARG A 89 -5.84 12.44 -4.86
N PHE A 90 -6.74 11.69 -4.27
CA PHE A 90 -7.65 10.75 -4.90
C PHE A 90 -9.08 11.13 -4.56
N ASP A 91 -9.94 11.15 -5.57
CA ASP A 91 -11.36 11.45 -5.40
C ASP A 91 -12.14 10.12 -5.45
N THR A 92 -13.03 9.94 -4.49
CA THR A 92 -14.01 8.85 -4.42
C THR A 92 -15.22 9.16 -5.31
N ASN A 93 -16.06 8.17 -5.60
CA ASN A 93 -17.24 8.36 -6.44
C ASN A 93 -18.33 9.21 -5.76
N ASP A 94 -18.35 9.30 -4.43
CA ASP A 94 -19.27 10.12 -3.64
C ASP A 94 -18.71 11.52 -3.34
N GLY A 95 -17.54 11.87 -3.89
CA GLY A 95 -16.98 13.23 -3.83
C GLY A 95 -16.08 13.51 -2.64
N GLU A 96 -15.78 12.51 -1.80
CA GLU A 96 -14.77 12.62 -0.76
C GLU A 96 -13.34 12.60 -1.33
N GLN A 97 -12.44 13.27 -0.61
CA GLN A 97 -11.03 13.41 -0.98
C GLN A 97 -10.16 12.60 -0.02
N ILE A 98 -9.33 11.73 -0.60
CA ILE A 98 -8.38 10.89 0.11
C ILE A 98 -6.97 11.30 -0.33
N TRP A 99 -6.02 11.30 0.60
CA TRP A 99 -4.65 11.73 0.33
C TRP A 99 -3.67 10.63 0.69
N ALA A 100 -2.67 10.44 -0.17
CA ALA A 100 -1.55 9.53 0.12
C ALA A 100 -0.23 10.14 -0.35
N ARG A 101 0.85 9.72 0.30
CA ARG A 101 2.21 10.15 -0.07
C ARG A 101 2.55 9.76 -1.51
N ASN A 102 2.95 10.77 -2.29
CA ASN A 102 3.18 10.65 -3.72
C ASN A 102 4.40 9.78 -4.05
N ASP A 103 5.44 9.76 -3.21
CA ASP A 103 6.60 8.90 -3.40
C ASP A 103 6.23 7.42 -3.29
N TRP A 104 5.34 7.07 -2.34
CA TRP A 104 4.84 5.71 -2.16
C TRP A 104 3.95 5.26 -3.32
N VAL A 105 3.02 6.11 -3.74
CA VAL A 105 2.16 5.83 -4.91
C VAL A 105 3.02 5.58 -6.17
N LYS A 106 4.13 6.30 -6.33
CA LYS A 106 5.07 6.13 -7.46
C LYS A 106 5.86 4.82 -7.42
N GLU A 107 5.84 4.04 -6.34
CA GLU A 107 6.46 2.71 -6.30
C GLU A 107 5.62 1.65 -7.03
N TYR A 108 4.31 1.86 -7.10
CA TYR A 108 3.34 1.00 -7.80
C TYR A 108 3.12 1.47 -9.24
N LYS A 109 4.21 1.63 -10.01
CA LYS A 109 4.12 2.08 -11.43
C LYS A 109 3.38 1.10 -12.33
N ASN A 110 3.28 -0.15 -11.90
CA ASN A 110 2.53 -1.21 -12.57
C ASN A 110 1.02 -1.19 -12.23
N ALA A 111 0.57 -0.27 -11.37
CA ALA A 111 -0.86 -0.09 -11.12
C ALA A 111 -1.54 0.51 -12.35
N PHE A 112 -2.59 -0.17 -12.80
CA PHE A 112 -3.48 0.29 -13.86
C PHE A 112 -4.55 1.25 -13.32
N SER A 113 -5.04 0.99 -12.10
CA SER A 113 -6.01 1.83 -11.41
C SER A 113 -5.77 1.82 -9.90
N TYR A 114 -6.58 2.60 -9.16
CA TYR A 114 -6.53 2.68 -7.70
C TYR A 114 -7.94 2.50 -7.14
N ALA A 115 -8.01 1.93 -5.95
CA ALA A 115 -9.23 1.75 -5.19
C ALA A 115 -8.98 2.08 -3.72
N THR A 116 -10.03 2.07 -2.90
CA THR A 116 -9.96 2.19 -1.45
C THR A 116 -10.81 1.12 -0.81
N GLU A 117 -10.47 0.71 0.41
CA GLU A 117 -11.32 -0.20 1.18
C GLU A 117 -12.42 0.57 1.92
N LYS A 118 -13.41 -0.15 2.45
CA LYS A 118 -14.64 0.39 3.04
C LYS A 118 -14.43 1.50 4.09
N THR A 119 -13.37 1.42 4.90
CA THR A 119 -13.03 2.40 5.93
C THR A 119 -12.22 3.59 5.40
N ARG A 120 -11.84 3.57 4.12
CA ARG A 120 -11.12 4.63 3.40
C ARG A 120 -9.74 4.98 3.99
N LYS A 121 -9.18 4.09 4.80
CA LYS A 121 -7.89 4.29 5.47
C LYS A 121 -6.71 3.94 4.59
N ALA A 122 -6.95 3.24 3.48
CA ALA A 122 -5.91 2.87 2.55
C ALA A 122 -6.31 3.02 1.09
N ILE A 123 -5.30 3.29 0.28
CA ILE A 123 -5.33 3.20 -1.16
C ILE A 123 -4.76 1.86 -1.58
N ILE A 124 -5.50 1.17 -2.44
CA ILE A 124 -5.18 -0.13 -2.99
C ILE A 124 -4.81 0.06 -4.48
N PRO A 125 -3.52 -0.05 -4.86
CA PRO A 125 -3.13 -0.06 -6.26
C PRO A 125 -3.58 -1.37 -6.91
N ILE A 126 -4.22 -1.28 -8.07
CA ILE A 126 -4.81 -2.41 -8.79
C ILE A 126 -4.05 -2.65 -10.09
N GLY A 127 -3.63 -3.89 -10.33
CA GLY A 127 -2.94 -4.32 -11.54
C GLY A 127 -3.89 -4.42 -12.73
N ILE A 128 -3.32 -4.65 -13.92
CA ILE A 128 -4.10 -4.71 -15.16
C ILE A 128 -5.09 -5.89 -15.19
N ASN A 129 -4.84 -6.96 -14.42
CA ASN A 129 -5.73 -8.11 -14.34
C ASN A 129 -6.71 -8.00 -13.14
N GLY A 130 -6.78 -6.83 -12.49
CA GLY A 130 -7.67 -6.59 -11.34
C GLY A 130 -7.09 -7.06 -10.00
N GLU A 131 -5.86 -7.55 -9.97
CA GLU A 131 -5.22 -7.98 -8.73
C GLU A 131 -4.84 -6.79 -7.83
N CYS A 132 -5.02 -6.94 -6.51
CA CYS A 132 -4.51 -5.99 -5.55
C CYS A 132 -2.98 -6.10 -5.48
N LEU A 133 -2.26 -5.01 -5.73
CA LEU A 133 -0.79 -5.00 -5.74
C LEU A 133 -0.18 -4.68 -4.38
N GLY A 134 -0.95 -4.02 -3.50
CA GLY A 134 -0.50 -3.66 -2.17
C GLY A 134 -1.45 -2.70 -1.49
N ILE A 135 -0.94 -2.05 -0.46
CA ILE A 135 -1.64 -1.10 0.40
C ILE A 135 -0.76 0.11 0.60
N ILE A 136 -1.39 1.29 0.61
CA ILE A 136 -0.77 2.56 0.97
C ILE A 136 -1.72 3.24 1.93
N LEU A 137 -1.31 3.43 3.18
CA LEU A 137 -2.13 4.14 4.16
C LEU A 137 -2.32 5.60 3.75
N CYS A 138 -3.55 6.07 3.96
CA CYS A 138 -3.93 7.45 3.76
C CYS A 138 -3.29 8.34 4.82
N LEU A 139 -3.04 9.59 4.45
CA LEU A 139 -2.61 10.63 5.38
C LEU A 139 -3.80 11.12 6.21
N HIS A 140 -3.56 11.48 7.46
CA HIS A 140 -4.57 12.10 8.29
C HIS A 140 -4.75 13.58 7.88
N VAL A 141 -5.95 14.13 8.05
CA VAL A 141 -6.25 15.52 7.66
C VAL A 141 -5.36 16.52 8.41
N ASP A 142 -4.96 16.21 9.64
CA ASP A 142 -4.07 17.07 10.44
C ASP A 142 -2.62 17.11 9.89
N ASP A 143 -2.22 16.13 9.07
CA ASP A 143 -0.93 16.15 8.35
C ASP A 143 -0.97 17.09 7.13
N ILE A 144 -2.17 17.57 6.78
CA ILE A 144 -2.51 18.37 5.61
C ILE A 144 -2.92 19.76 6.12
N GLU A 145 -1.97 20.51 6.66
CA GLU A 145 -2.19 21.94 6.88
C GLU A 145 -2.22 22.64 5.52
N SER A 146 -3.36 23.25 5.22
CA SER A 146 -3.65 24.05 4.03
C SER A 146 -3.13 25.48 4.16
#